data_AF-A0AA86MNB4-F1
#
_entry.id   AF-A0AA86MNB4-F1
#
_cell.length_a   1.000
_cell.length_b   1.000
_cell.length_c   1.000
_cell.angle_alpha   90.00
_cell.angle_beta   90.00
_cell.angle_gamma   90.00
#
_symmetry.space_group_name_H-M   'P 1'
#
loop_
_entity.id
_entity.type
_entity.pdbx_description
1 polymer ?
#
loop_
_entity_poly.entity_id
_entity_poly.type
_entity_poly.pdbx_seq_one_letter_code
_entity_poly.pdbx_strand_id
1 'polypeptide(L)'
;MAGEKRKKVIIDNETRKVDEIAIDMLKNNIKIDEVSKEIEVSISTILGYVTDYIKEFGENGFNINLNDFYNEEEEETILKAINKVGYEKISLIKKELPDYIKYEAIRAVILKEFFKA
;
A
#
# COMPACT_ATOMS: atom_id res chain seq x y z
N MET A 1 -17.26 -18.05 -28.46
CA MET A 1 -15.82 -17.82 -28.66
C MET A 1 -15.50 -16.42 -28.17
N ALA A 2 -14.67 -16.35 -27.11
CA ALA A 2 -13.92 -15.21 -26.58
C ALA A 2 -14.48 -13.79 -26.83
N GLY A 3 -15.23 -13.25 -25.86
CA GLY A 3 -14.95 -11.89 -25.39
C GLY A 3 -13.62 -11.92 -24.63
N GLU A 4 -12.80 -10.90 -24.55
CA GLU A 4 -13.04 -9.47 -24.70
C GLU A 4 -11.89 -8.82 -25.46
N LYS A 5 -12.20 -7.64 -25.99
CA LYS A 5 -11.38 -6.80 -26.85
C LYS A 5 -10.07 -6.45 -26.16
N ARG A 6 -8.94 -6.92 -26.70
CA ARG A 6 -7.64 -6.28 -26.54
C ARG A 6 -7.75 -4.86 -27.10
N LYS A 7 -8.13 -3.89 -26.27
CA LYS A 7 -8.05 -2.48 -26.63
C LYS A 7 -6.56 -2.12 -26.69
N LYS A 8 -6.06 -1.99 -27.92
CA LYS A 8 -4.93 -1.11 -28.23
C LYS A 8 -5.18 0.23 -27.54
N VAL A 9 -4.36 0.59 -26.58
CA VAL A 9 -4.20 1.98 -26.16
C VAL A 9 -2.79 2.35 -26.57
N ILE A 10 -2.70 3.01 -27.71
CA ILE A 10 -1.51 3.72 -28.12
C ILE A 10 -1.93 5.19 -28.12
N ILE A 11 -1.04 6.04 -27.58
CA ILE A 11 -0.92 7.49 -27.78
C ILE A 11 -1.88 8.39 -27.00
N ASP A 12 -1.41 8.94 -25.87
CA ASP A 12 -1.17 10.39 -25.73
C ASP A 12 -0.18 10.62 -24.58
N ASN A 13 0.36 11.82 -24.44
CA ASN A 13 1.49 12.17 -23.57
C ASN A 13 1.13 12.22 -22.06
N GLU A 14 0.55 11.14 -21.53
CA GLU A 14 0.32 10.94 -20.10
C GLU A 14 1.08 9.69 -19.67
N THR A 15 2.26 9.90 -19.10
CA THR A 15 2.93 8.89 -18.28
C THR A 15 1.94 8.52 -17.18
N ARG A 16 1.15 7.43 -17.37
CA ARG A 16 0.29 6.89 -16.30
C ARG A 16 1.13 6.84 -15.05
N LYS A 17 0.64 7.45 -13.97
CA LYS A 17 1.48 7.57 -12.79
C LYS A 17 1.71 6.18 -12.22
N VAL A 18 2.89 5.99 -11.66
CA VAL A 18 3.29 4.71 -11.05
C VAL A 18 2.31 4.26 -9.96
N ASP A 19 1.67 5.21 -9.27
CA ASP A 19 0.58 4.94 -8.33
C ASP A 19 -0.63 4.29 -9.02
N GLU A 20 -1.17 4.88 -10.09
CA GLU A 20 -2.30 4.31 -10.84
C GLU A 20 -2.00 2.90 -11.35
N ILE A 21 -0.79 2.66 -11.87
CA ILE A 21 -0.38 1.34 -12.35
C ILE A 21 -0.38 0.33 -11.19
N ALA A 22 0.21 0.69 -10.05
CA ALA A 22 0.23 -0.19 -8.87
C ALA A 22 -1.19 -0.55 -8.41
N ILE A 23 -2.08 0.45 -8.33
CA ILE A 23 -3.48 0.28 -7.94
C ILE A 23 -4.23 -0.65 -8.89
N ASP A 24 -4.08 -0.46 -10.21
CA ASP A 24 -4.72 -1.33 -11.21
C ASP A 24 -4.24 -2.78 -11.07
N MET A 25 -2.94 -3.01 -10.91
CA MET A 25 -2.39 -4.34 -10.70
C MET A 25 -2.94 -5.02 -9.45
N LEU A 26 -3.02 -4.29 -8.33
CA LEU A 26 -3.58 -4.81 -7.08
C LEU A 26 -5.08 -5.14 -7.22
N LYS A 27 -5.84 -4.32 -7.95
CA LYS A 27 -7.25 -4.61 -8.29
C LYS A 27 -7.40 -5.86 -9.16
N ASN A 28 -6.42 -6.14 -10.01
CA ASN A 28 -6.32 -7.39 -10.77
C ASN A 28 -5.84 -8.59 -9.91
N ASN A 29 -5.84 -8.47 -8.58
CA ASN A 29 -5.39 -9.51 -7.64
C ASN A 29 -3.92 -9.91 -7.80
N ILE A 30 -3.09 -9.03 -8.37
CA ILE A 30 -1.64 -9.23 -8.40
C ILE A 30 -1.10 -8.99 -7.00
N LYS A 31 -0.20 -9.88 -6.55
CA LYS A 31 0.44 -9.75 -5.23
C LYS A 31 1.32 -8.51 -5.20
N ILE A 32 1.28 -7.78 -4.08
CA ILE A 32 2.08 -6.57 -3.88
C ILE A 32 3.60 -6.77 -4.06
N ASP A 33 4.13 -7.95 -3.76
CA ASP A 33 5.54 -8.30 -4.02
C ASP A 33 5.85 -8.36 -5.53
N GLU A 34 4.91 -8.84 -6.34
CA GLU A 34 5.06 -8.87 -7.81
C GLU A 34 4.89 -7.47 -8.40
N VAL A 35 3.94 -6.68 -7.89
CA VAL A 35 3.79 -5.26 -8.23
C VAL A 35 5.10 -4.52 -7.94
N SER A 36 5.69 -4.72 -6.75
CA SER A 36 6.94 -4.10 -6.34
C SER A 36 8.08 -4.35 -7.33
N LYS A 37 8.17 -5.58 -7.87
CA LYS A 37 9.18 -5.94 -8.87
C LYS A 37 8.87 -5.37 -10.25
N GLU A 38 7.61 -5.44 -10.68
CA GLU A 38 7.21 -5.07 -12.05
C GLU A 38 7.35 -3.57 -12.31
N ILE A 39 7.02 -2.74 -11.32
CA ILE A 39 7.13 -1.28 -11.41
C ILE A 39 8.33 -0.71 -10.64
N GLU A 40 9.25 -1.58 -10.17
CA GLU A 40 10.51 -1.22 -9.51
C GLU A 40 10.36 -0.22 -8.33
N VAL A 41 9.32 -0.38 -7.52
CA VAL A 41 9.09 0.43 -6.32
C VAL A 41 9.01 -0.43 -5.07
N SER A 42 9.42 0.11 -3.93
CA SER A 42 9.32 -0.60 -2.65
C SER A 42 7.86 -0.88 -2.26
N ILE A 43 7.64 -2.01 -1.58
CA ILE A 43 6.34 -2.38 -0.99
C ILE A 43 5.78 -1.24 -0.13
N SER A 44 6.63 -0.59 0.66
CA SER A 44 6.23 0.58 1.45
C SER A 44 5.60 1.65 0.56
N THR A 45 6.21 2.01 -0.56
CA THR A 45 5.68 2.97 -1.54
C THR A 45 4.32 2.54 -2.06
N ILE A 46 4.15 1.27 -2.44
CA ILE A 46 2.87 0.73 -2.92
C ILE A 46 1.78 0.83 -1.86
N LEU A 47 2.07 0.45 -0.61
CA LEU A 47 1.13 0.63 0.51
C LEU A 47 0.75 2.10 0.71
N GLY A 48 1.65 3.02 0.36
CA GLY A 48 1.35 4.46 0.32
C GLY A 48 0.34 4.81 -0.75
N TYR A 49 0.53 4.31 -1.97
CA TYR A 49 -0.43 4.51 -3.06
C TYR A 49 -1.80 3.96 -2.69
N VAL A 50 -1.85 2.78 -2.07
CA VAL A 50 -3.09 2.18 -1.55
C VAL A 50 -3.73 3.08 -0.51
N THR A 51 -2.96 3.58 0.45
CA THR A 51 -3.46 4.49 1.50
C THR A 51 -4.03 5.77 0.89
N ASP A 52 -3.33 6.40 -0.05
CA ASP A 52 -3.77 7.63 -0.71
C ASP A 52 -5.04 7.37 -1.54
N TYR A 53 -5.08 6.25 -2.26
CA TYR A 53 -6.25 5.83 -3.02
C TYR A 53 -7.47 5.63 -2.13
N ILE A 54 -7.34 4.94 -0.99
CA ILE A 54 -8.47 4.75 -0.06
C ILE A 54 -8.90 6.09 0.53
N LYS A 55 -7.98 7.01 0.83
CA LYS A 55 -8.33 8.35 1.33
C LYS A 55 -9.08 9.18 0.29
N GLU A 56 -8.69 9.09 -0.97
CA GLU A 56 -9.27 9.87 -2.07
C GLU A 56 -10.63 9.32 -2.52
N PHE A 57 -10.73 7.99 -2.67
CA PHE A 57 -11.92 7.34 -3.25
C PHE A 57 -12.80 6.62 -2.22
N GLY A 58 -12.31 6.37 -1.00
CA GLY A 58 -13.02 5.59 0.03
C GLY A 58 -13.16 4.11 -0.30
N GLU A 59 -12.40 3.61 -1.29
CA GLU A 59 -12.50 2.25 -1.81
C GLU A 59 -11.41 1.36 -1.23
N ASN A 60 -11.81 0.21 -0.69
CA ASN A 60 -10.92 -0.69 0.04
C ASN A 60 -10.87 -2.10 -0.57
N GLY A 61 -10.98 -2.19 -1.90
CA GLY A 61 -11.11 -3.45 -2.66
C GLY A 61 -9.79 -4.18 -2.95
N PHE A 62 -8.73 -3.91 -2.20
CA PHE A 62 -7.41 -4.51 -2.45
C PHE A 62 -7.25 -5.82 -1.68
N ASN A 63 -6.95 -6.91 -2.37
CA ASN A 63 -6.69 -8.20 -1.73
C ASN A 63 -5.22 -8.31 -1.27
N ILE A 64 -4.83 -7.45 -0.32
CA ILE A 64 -3.46 -7.39 0.21
C ILE A 64 -3.43 -8.03 1.58
N ASN A 65 -2.55 -9.01 1.78
CA ASN A 65 -2.39 -9.64 3.08
C ASN A 65 -1.46 -8.80 3.98
N LEU A 66 -2.02 -7.77 4.63
CA LEU A 66 -1.25 -6.81 5.42
C LEU A 66 -0.53 -7.43 6.63
N ASN A 67 -1.11 -8.49 7.19
CA ASN A 67 -0.53 -9.26 8.29
C ASN A 67 0.80 -9.96 7.94
N ASP A 68 1.19 -10.03 6.66
CA ASP A 68 2.47 -10.60 6.26
C ASP A 68 3.65 -9.62 6.48
N PHE A 69 3.36 -8.32 6.66
CA PHE A 69 4.38 -7.26 6.78
C PHE A 69 4.86 -6.99 8.21
N TYR A 70 4.19 -7.55 9.21
CA TYR A 70 4.52 -7.33 10.61
C TYR A 70 4.07 -8.52 11.47
N ASN A 71 4.72 -8.67 12.62
CA ASN A 71 4.30 -9.62 13.65
C ASN A 71 3.42 -8.93 14.70
N GLU A 72 2.79 -9.71 15.58
CA GLU A 72 1.94 -9.18 16.68
C GLU A 72 2.71 -8.19 17.58
N GLU A 73 3.97 -8.47 17.89
CA GLU A 73 4.82 -7.56 18.68
C GLU A 73 5.09 -6.23 17.97
N GLU A 74 5.30 -6.28 16.65
CA GLU A 74 5.49 -5.08 15.84
C GLU A 74 4.19 -4.28 15.74
N GLU A 75 3.05 -4.93 15.52
CA GLU A 75 1.74 -4.30 15.48
C GLU A 75 1.47 -3.52 16.77
N GLU A 76 1.65 -4.16 17.94
CA GLU A 76 1.41 -3.51 19.22
C GLU A 76 2.33 -2.29 19.44
N THR A 77 3.59 -2.42 19.01
CA THR A 77 4.59 -1.34 19.11
C THR A 77 4.26 -0.19 18.17
N ILE A 78 3.84 -0.48 16.93
CA ILE A 78 3.40 0.49 15.93
C ILE A 78 2.14 1.21 16.40
N LEU A 79 1.13 0.49 16.89
CA LEU A 79 -0.12 1.07 17.39
C LEU A 79 0.12 2.00 18.58
N LYS A 80 1.02 1.64 19.50
CA LYS A 80 1.43 2.52 20.61
C LYS A 80 2.07 3.81 20.10
N ALA A 81 2.98 3.71 19.13
CA ALA A 81 3.60 4.89 18.52
C ALA A 81 2.56 5.77 17.81
N ILE A 82 1.65 5.16 17.04
CA ILE A 82 0.55 5.86 16.37
C ILE A 82 -0.35 6.58 17.38
N ASN A 83 -0.72 5.93 18.49
CA ASN A 83 -1.54 6.56 19.54
C ASN A 83 -0.83 7.77 20.18
N LYS A 84 0.51 7.74 20.22
CA LYS A 84 1.32 8.80 20.83
C LYS A 84 1.56 10.00 19.92
N VAL A 85 1.86 9.77 18.64
CA VAL A 85 2.24 10.84 17.69
C VAL A 85 1.25 11.09 16.54
N GLY A 86 0.24 10.23 16.39
CA GLY A 86 -0.72 10.25 15.28
C GLY A 86 -0.23 9.50 14.03
N TYR A 87 -1.18 9.03 13.21
CA TYR A 87 -0.89 8.33 11.93
C TYR A 87 -0.62 9.26 10.75
N GLU A 88 -0.71 10.58 10.96
CA GLU A 88 -0.53 11.59 9.91
C GLU A 88 0.89 11.62 9.36
N LYS A 89 1.90 11.37 10.21
CA LYS A 89 3.32 11.46 9.84
C LYS A 89 4.07 10.17 10.15
N ILE A 90 4.17 9.31 9.14
CA ILE A 90 4.93 8.04 9.21
C ILE A 90 6.37 8.25 9.69
N SER A 91 7.01 9.37 9.31
CA SER A 91 8.38 9.67 9.75
C SER A 91 8.48 9.92 11.27
N LEU A 92 7.45 10.47 11.91
CA LEU A 92 7.42 10.61 13.37
C LEU A 92 7.21 9.25 14.04
N ILE A 93 6.31 8.43 13.50
CA ILE A 93 6.09 7.06 13.99
C ILE A 93 7.39 6.27 13.91
N LYS A 94 8.07 6.27 12.77
CA LYS A 94 9.34 5.56 12.58
C LYS A 94 10.44 6.03 13.54
N LYS A 95 10.42 7.27 14.02
CA LYS A 95 11.37 7.77 15.03
C LYS A 95 11.09 7.21 16.44
N GLU A 96 9.84 6.94 16.76
CA GLU A 96 9.45 6.31 18.03
C GLU A 96 9.66 4.78 17.99
N LEU A 97 9.73 4.21 16.79
CA LEU A 97 9.87 2.77 16.59
C LEU A 97 11.33 2.32 16.51
N PRO A 98 11.61 1.06 16.90
CA PRO A 98 12.90 0.45 16.70
C PRO A 98 13.35 0.42 15.22
N ASP A 99 14.67 0.35 15.01
CA ASP A 99 15.25 0.37 13.67
C ASP A 99 14.82 -0.85 12.83
N TYR A 100 14.60 -2.01 13.47
CA TYR A 100 14.16 -3.24 12.82
C TYR A 100 12.77 -3.15 12.16
N ILE A 101 11.88 -2.27 12.66
CA ILE A 101 10.51 -2.15 12.13
C ILE A 101 10.53 -1.43 10.79
N LYS A 102 10.16 -2.10 9.70
CA LYS A 102 10.20 -1.48 8.37
C LYS A 102 9.06 -0.49 8.14
N TYR A 103 9.23 0.39 7.15
CA TYR A 103 8.16 1.33 6.74
C TYR A 103 6.92 0.62 6.21
N GLU A 104 7.08 -0.55 5.58
CA GLU A 104 5.95 -1.38 5.12
C GLU A 104 5.08 -1.86 6.29
N ALA A 105 5.69 -2.33 7.39
CA ALA A 105 4.99 -2.73 8.61
C ALA A 105 4.12 -1.59 9.15
N ILE A 106 4.69 -0.38 9.25
CA ILE A 106 3.98 0.81 9.73
C ILE A 106 2.77 1.12 8.86
N ARG A 107 2.95 1.12 7.53
CA ARG A 107 1.86 1.40 6.59
C ARG A 107 0.78 0.32 6.63
N ALA A 108 1.18 -0.94 6.75
CA ALA A 108 0.26 -2.06 6.81
C ALA A 108 -0.63 -2.01 8.06
N VAL A 109 -0.06 -1.72 9.24
CA VAL A 109 -0.85 -1.52 10.47
C VAL A 109 -1.82 -0.34 10.34
N ILE A 110 -1.38 0.79 9.75
CA ILE A 110 -2.27 1.94 9.53
C ILE A 110 -3.44 1.56 8.61
N LEU A 111 -3.16 0.85 7.52
CA LEU A 111 -4.18 0.39 6.58
C LEU A 111 -5.20 -0.55 7.27
N LYS A 112 -4.72 -1.51 8.06
CA LYS A 112 -5.58 -2.43 8.80
C LYS A 112 -6.45 -1.70 9.84
N GLU A 113 -5.86 -0.83 10.66
CA GLU A 113 -6.55 -0.19 11.78
C GLU A 113 -7.50 0.93 11.32
N PHE A 114 -7.04 1.82 10.43
CA PHE A 114 -7.80 3.00 10.03
C PHE A 114 -8.67 2.78 8.79
N PHE A 115 -8.25 1.89 7.90
CA PHE A 115 -8.93 1.66 6.62
C PHE A 115 -9.60 0.28 6.54
N LYS A 116 -9.37 -0.61 7.51
CA LYS A 116 -9.91 -1.98 7.55
C LYS A 116 -9.67 -2.75 6.25
N ALA A 117 -8.47 -2.56 5.68
CA ALA A 117 -7.95 -3.31 4.54
C ALA A 117 -7.39 -4.66 4.94
#